data_AF-A0A0N0YDH4-F1
#
_entry.id   AF-A0A0N0YDH4-F1
#
_cell.length_a   1.000
_cell.length_b   1.000
_cell.length_c   1.000
_cell.angle_alpha   90.00
_cell.angle_beta   90.00
_cell.angle_gamma   90.00
#
_symmetry.space_group_name_H-M   'P 1'
#
loop_
_entity.id
_entity.type
_entity.pdbx_description
1 polymer ?
#
loop_
_entity_poly.entity_id
_entity_poly.type
_entity_poly.pdbx_seq_one_letter_code
_entity_poly.pdbx_strand_id
1 'polypeptide(L)'
;MITVHLKYEIDPYRIDDFEEYGRRWITLVNRFGGNHHGYFLPSEGDSDIAYALFTFPDLARYERYRKDSATDPECQAAFELARRTQCIRRYERRFLRPLDASPTQTGGSSEERP
;
A
#
# COMPACT_ATOMS: atom_id res chain seq x y z
N MET A 1 -7.13 -12.56 -3.51
CA MET A 1 -6.61 -11.41 -2.74
C MET A 1 -5.10 -11.40 -2.82
N ILE A 2 -4.49 -10.22 -2.91
CA ILE A 2 -3.05 -10.01 -2.91
C ILE A 2 -2.68 -8.94 -1.88
N THR A 3 -1.67 -9.19 -1.06
CA THR A 3 -1.10 -8.19 -0.15
C THR A 3 0.17 -7.65 -0.77
N VAL A 4 0.21 -6.34 -1.00
CA VAL A 4 1.41 -5.64 -1.41
C VAL A 4 2.20 -5.31 -0.14
N HIS A 5 3.45 -5.76 -0.11
CA HIS A 5 4.40 -5.44 0.93
C HIS A 5 5.48 -4.52 0.35
N LEU A 6 5.61 -3.34 0.93
CA LEU A 6 6.66 -2.38 0.64
C LEU A 6 7.63 -2.34 1.82
N LYS A 7 8.90 -2.60 1.52
CA LYS A 7 10.03 -2.32 2.44
C LYS A 7 10.73 -1.09 1.90
N TYR A 8 10.82 -0.05 2.70
CA TYR A 8 11.52 1.19 2.38
C TYR A 8 12.83 1.26 3.15
N GLU A 9 13.89 1.67 2.47
CA GLU A 9 15.06 2.27 3.09
C GLU A 9 14.86 3.79 3.04
N ILE A 10 14.76 4.42 4.20
CA ILE A 10 14.45 5.84 4.36
C ILE A 10 15.68 6.61 4.85
N ASP A 11 15.62 7.94 4.81
CA ASP A 11 16.63 8.75 5.49
C ASP A 11 16.30 8.87 6.99
N PRO A 12 17.16 8.41 7.91
CA PRO A 12 16.90 8.45 9.35
C PRO A 12 16.79 9.88 9.91
N TYR A 13 17.22 10.90 9.16
CA TYR A 13 17.07 12.31 9.54
C TYR A 13 15.83 12.97 8.90
N ARG A 14 15.04 12.22 8.12
CA ARG A 14 13.83 12.68 7.43
C ARG A 14 12.62 11.79 7.75
N ILE A 15 12.60 11.21 8.95
CA ILE A 15 11.51 10.34 9.39
C ILE A 15 10.19 11.10 9.41
N ASP A 16 10.18 12.36 9.87
CA ASP A 16 8.97 13.19 9.91
C ASP A 16 8.38 13.40 8.49
N ASP A 17 9.23 13.64 7.50
CA ASP A 17 8.83 13.77 6.09
C ASP A 17 8.25 12.45 5.54
N PHE A 18 8.84 11.30 5.92
CA PHE A 18 8.33 9.98 5.56
C PHE A 18 7.02 9.65 6.29
N GLU A 19 6.86 10.07 7.55
CA GLU A 19 5.64 9.88 8.31
C GLU A 19 4.48 10.65 7.68
N GLU A 20 4.71 11.90 7.28
CA GLU A 20 3.71 12.68 6.52
C GLU A 20 3.35 11.98 5.21
N TYR A 21 4.35 11.49 4.46
CA TYR A 21 4.13 10.69 3.26
C TYR A 21 3.26 9.46 3.54
N GLY A 22 3.58 8.67 4.56
CA GLY A 22 2.84 7.47 4.96
C GLY A 22 1.39 7.78 5.35
N ARG A 23 1.17 8.81 6.18
CA ARG A 23 -0.17 9.25 6.61
C ARG A 23 -1.07 9.60 5.42
N ARG A 24 -0.53 10.24 4.37
CA ARG A 24 -1.28 10.50 3.13
C ARG A 24 -1.67 9.19 2.43
N TRP A 25 -0.74 8.26 2.30
CA TRP A 25 -1.00 6.99 1.60
C TRP A 25 -2.01 6.09 2.29
N ILE A 26 -2.12 6.11 3.63
CA ILE A 26 -3.15 5.36 4.36
C ILE A 26 -4.55 5.73 3.82
N THR A 27 -4.84 7.03 3.73
CA THR A 27 -6.13 7.54 3.25
C THR A 27 -6.32 7.25 1.75
N LEU A 28 -5.28 7.47 0.95
CA LEU A 28 -5.35 7.28 -0.51
C LEU A 28 -5.61 5.81 -0.88
N VAL A 29 -4.89 4.86 -0.30
CA VAL A 29 -5.07 3.42 -0.59
C VAL A 29 -6.50 2.98 -0.28
N ASN A 30 -7.05 3.42 0.86
CA ASN A 30 -8.44 3.12 1.22
C ASN A 30 -9.43 3.74 0.23
N ARG A 31 -9.19 4.96 -0.26
CA ARG A 31 -10.01 5.60 -1.30
C ARG A 31 -10.03 4.81 -2.60
N PHE A 32 -8.91 4.22 -3.00
CA PHE A 32 -8.80 3.39 -4.21
C PHE A 32 -9.29 1.93 -4.03
N GLY A 33 -9.96 1.61 -2.92
CA GLY A 33 -10.52 0.29 -2.69
C GLY A 33 -9.50 -0.78 -2.28
N GLY A 34 -8.31 -0.35 -1.85
CA GLY A 34 -7.38 -1.20 -1.11
C GLY A 34 -7.75 -1.21 0.38
N ASN A 35 -7.29 -2.24 1.10
CA ASN A 35 -7.35 -2.27 2.57
C ASN A 35 -5.93 -2.05 3.12
N HIS A 36 -5.70 -0.91 3.77
CA HIS A 36 -4.41 -0.57 4.35
C HIS A 36 -4.22 -1.22 5.74
N HIS A 37 -3.14 -1.97 5.93
CA HIS A 37 -2.85 -2.70 7.18
C HIS A 37 -1.94 -1.94 8.14
N GLY A 38 -1.24 -0.91 7.66
CA GLY A 38 -0.38 -0.06 8.49
C GLY A 38 0.88 0.40 7.77
N TYR A 39 1.35 1.56 8.20
CA TYR A 39 2.73 2.01 7.98
C TYR A 39 3.47 1.78 9.29
N PHE A 40 4.65 1.18 9.20
CA PHE A 40 5.47 0.86 10.36
C PHE A 40 6.79 1.62 10.21
N LEU A 41 7.07 2.51 11.16
CA LEU A 41 8.29 3.30 11.21
C LEU A 41 9.40 2.54 11.96
N PRO A 42 10.67 2.92 11.75
CA PRO A 42 11.76 2.48 12.61
C PRO A 42 11.45 2.73 14.09
N SER A 43 11.77 1.75 14.94
CA SER A 43 11.70 1.88 16.39
C SER A 43 12.90 1.18 17.02
N GLU A 44 12.77 -0.09 17.39
CA GLU A 44 13.89 -0.92 17.86
C GLU A 44 14.37 -1.82 16.71
N GLY A 45 15.66 -1.75 16.38
CA GLY A 45 16.25 -2.44 15.22
C GLY A 45 16.87 -1.46 14.22
N ASP A 46 16.65 -1.71 12.92
CA ASP A 46 17.16 -0.85 11.85
C ASP A 46 16.52 0.55 11.93
N SER A 47 17.34 1.60 11.99
CA SER A 47 16.88 2.99 12.15
C SER A 47 16.35 3.63 10.88
N ASP A 48 16.50 2.95 9.75
CA ASP A 48 16.22 3.46 8.41
C ASP A 48 15.29 2.54 7.60
N ILE A 49 14.62 1.57 8.25
CA ILE A 49 13.71 0.64 7.57
C ILE A 49 12.27 0.89 8.00
N ALA A 50 11.42 1.18 7.01
CA ALA A 50 9.98 1.32 7.19
C ALA A 50 9.21 0.33 6.32
N TYR A 51 8.00 -0.02 6.74
CA TYR A 51 7.14 -0.95 6.01
C TYR A 51 5.77 -0.37 5.72
N ALA A 52 5.18 -0.76 4.60
CA ALA A 52 3.76 -0.56 4.32
C ALA A 52 3.13 -1.84 3.76
N LEU A 53 1.97 -2.20 4.30
CA LEU A 53 1.21 -3.35 3.83
C LEU A 53 -0.21 -2.94 3.48
N PHE A 54 -0.69 -3.37 2.33
CA PHE A 54 -2.08 -3.17 1.93
C PHE A 54 -2.56 -4.28 0.99
N THR A 55 -3.84 -4.61 1.05
CA THR A 55 -4.44 -5.72 0.29
C THR A 55 -5.42 -5.23 -0.76
N PHE A 56 -5.35 -5.83 -1.94
CA PHE A 56 -6.36 -5.74 -2.98
C PHE A 56 -7.03 -7.11 -3.22
N PRO A 57 -8.28 -7.14 -3.70
CA PRO A 57 -8.98 -8.38 -4.04
C PRO A 57 -8.26 -9.24 -5.09
N ASP A 58 -7.58 -8.62 -6.04
CA ASP A 58 -6.87 -9.27 -7.14
C ASP A 58 -5.82 -8.33 -7.75
N LEU A 59 -4.98 -8.87 -8.64
CA LEU A 59 -3.93 -8.10 -9.31
C LEU A 59 -4.49 -7.02 -10.25
N ALA A 60 -5.63 -7.26 -10.89
CA ALA A 60 -6.24 -6.31 -11.82
C ALA A 60 -6.77 -5.05 -11.11
N ARG A 61 -7.28 -5.17 -9.88
CA ARG A 61 -7.65 -4.01 -9.05
C ARG A 61 -6.42 -3.22 -8.60
N TYR A 62 -5.36 -3.92 -8.20
CA TYR A 62 -4.10 -3.27 -7.88
C TYR A 62 -3.49 -2.51 -9.08
N GLU A 63 -3.53 -3.09 -10.28
CA GLU A 63 -3.04 -2.44 -11.49
C GLU A 63 -3.85 -1.20 -11.87
N ARG A 64 -5.18 -1.24 -11.69
CA ARG A 64 -6.03 -0.05 -11.83
C ARG A 64 -5.64 1.03 -10.82
N TYR A 65 -5.54 0.68 -9.54
CA TYR A 65 -5.04 1.58 -8.50
C TYR A 65 -3.71 2.24 -8.89
N ARG A 66 -2.74 1.47 -9.42
CA ARG A 66 -1.47 2.04 -9.87
C ARG A 66 -1.64 3.07 -10.99
N LYS A 67 -2.52 2.82 -11.96
CA LYS A 67 -2.79 3.75 -13.06
C LYS A 67 -3.48 5.02 -12.55
N ASP A 68 -4.53 4.85 -11.74
CA ASP A 68 -5.34 5.95 -11.23
C ASP A 68 -4.50 6.85 -10.30
N SER A 69 -3.72 6.24 -9.40
CA SER A 69 -2.81 6.95 -8.48
C SER A 69 -1.70 7.73 -9.20
N ALA A 70 -1.33 7.37 -10.43
CA ALA A 70 -0.32 8.11 -11.19
C ALA A 70 -0.84 9.47 -11.68
N THR A 71 -2.15 9.59 -11.88
CA THR A 71 -2.82 10.81 -12.38
C THR A 71 -3.55 11.59 -11.30
N ASP A 72 -3.77 10.99 -10.13
CA ASP A 72 -4.46 11.63 -9.01
C ASP A 72 -3.62 12.76 -8.38
N PRO A 73 -4.16 13.99 -8.24
CA PRO A 73 -3.40 15.13 -7.70
C PRO A 73 -2.88 14.93 -6.28
N GLU A 74 -3.61 14.24 -5.40
CA GLU A 74 -3.17 14.00 -4.02
C GLU A 74 -2.06 12.96 -3.97
N CYS A 75 -2.15 11.91 -4.81
CA CYS A 75 -1.05 10.96 -4.99
C CYS A 75 0.20 11.64 -5.55
N GLN A 76 0.06 12.51 -6.56
CA GLN A 76 1.18 13.27 -7.11
C GLN A 76 1.82 14.18 -6.05
N ALA A 77 1.03 14.84 -5.22
CA ALA A 77 1.54 15.64 -4.11
C ALA A 77 2.31 14.80 -3.08
N ALA A 78 1.86 13.56 -2.80
CA ALA A 78 2.60 12.64 -1.94
C ALA A 78 3.91 12.18 -2.60
N PHE A 79 3.90 11.84 -3.89
CA PHE A 79 5.14 11.50 -4.61
C PHE A 79 6.13 12.67 -4.63
N GLU A 80 5.66 13.89 -4.85
CA GLU A 80 6.49 15.08 -4.88
C GLU A 80 7.08 15.40 -3.49
N LEU A 81 6.32 15.18 -2.41
CA LEU A 81 6.84 15.27 -1.05
C LEU A 81 8.06 14.37 -0.85
N ALA A 82 7.95 13.09 -1.21
CA ALA A 82 9.06 12.14 -1.09
C ALA A 82 10.24 12.51 -2.00
N ARG A 83 9.97 13.00 -3.21
CA ARG A 83 11.00 13.44 -4.16
C ARG A 83 11.77 14.65 -3.64
N ARG A 84 11.07 15.68 -3.16
CA ARG A 84 11.64 16.94 -2.69
C ARG A 84 12.46 16.75 -1.42
N THR A 85 11.97 15.95 -0.48
CA THR A 85 12.61 15.72 0.81
C THR A 85 13.70 14.66 0.76
N GLN A 86 13.66 13.82 -0.29
CA GLN A 86 14.52 12.64 -0.44
C GLN A 86 14.43 11.69 0.77
N CYS A 87 13.26 11.65 1.44
CA CYS A 87 13.05 10.82 2.61
C CYS A 87 13.07 9.31 2.31
N ILE A 88 12.88 8.91 1.03
CA ILE A 88 12.97 7.51 0.59
C ILE A 88 14.21 7.35 -0.29
N ARG A 89 15.14 6.48 0.12
CA ARG A 89 16.37 6.16 -0.61
C ARG A 89 16.16 5.02 -1.59
N ARG A 90 15.48 3.97 -1.13
CA ARG A 90 15.18 2.77 -1.91
C ARG A 90 13.89 2.15 -1.40
N TYR A 91 13.21 1.40 -2.26
CA TYR A 91 12.13 0.53 -1.81
C TYR A 91 12.10 -0.78 -2.59
N GLU A 92 11.60 -1.81 -1.93
CA GLU A 92 11.32 -3.11 -2.51
C GLU A 92 9.82 -3.37 -2.45
N ARG A 93 9.28 -4.02 -3.48
CA ARG A 93 7.86 -4.40 -3.54
C ARG A 93 7.72 -5.90 -3.73
N ARG A 94 6.91 -6.52 -2.89
CA ARG A 94 6.58 -7.95 -2.95
C ARG A 94 5.06 -8.13 -2.97
N PHE A 95 4.59 -9.18 -3.64
CA PHE A 95 3.20 -9.62 -3.59
C PHE A 95 3.13 -10.87 -2.73
N LEU A 96 2.29 -10.82 -1.71
CA LEU A 96 2.10 -11.88 -0.74
C LEU A 96 0.66 -12.40 -0.82
N ARG A 97 0.47 -13.69 -0.56
CA ARG A 97 -0.85 -14.27 -0.38
C ARG A 97 -1.23 -14.14 1.11
N PRO A 98 -2.30 -13.42 1.47
CA PRO A 98 -2.81 -13.42 2.84
C PRO A 98 -3.25 -14.84 3.25
N LEU A 99 -2.96 -15.23 4.49
CA LEU A 99 -3.34 -16.54 5.03
C LEU A 99 -4.86 -16.64 5.21
N ASP A 100 -5.46 -15.63 5.84
CA ASP A 100 -6.88 -15.62 6.24
C ASP A 100 -7.82 -15.02 5.18
N ALA A 101 -7.37 -14.93 3.93
CA ALA A 101 -8.27 -14.50 2.86
C ALA A 101 -9.32 -15.57 2.61
N SER A 102 -10.52 -15.37 3.17
CA SER A 102 -11.69 -16.14 2.79
C SER A 102 -11.87 -16.01 1.27
N PRO A 103 -12.04 -17.10 0.52
CA PRO A 103 -12.44 -16.99 -0.87
C PRO A 103 -13.76 -16.22 -0.87
N THR A 104 -13.78 -15.06 -1.53
CA THR A 104 -15.03 -14.37 -1.85
C THR A 104 -15.95 -15.43 -2.44
N GLN A 105 -17.07 -15.73 -1.79
CA GLN A 105 -18.06 -16.66 -2.33
C GLN A 105 -18.49 -16.10 -3.68
N THR A 106 -17.94 -16.66 -4.75
CA THR A 106 -18.47 -16.46 -6.10
C THR A 106 -19.84 -17.10 -6.06
N GLY A 107 -20.88 -16.27 -6.12
CA GLY A 107 -22.27 -16.69 -5.95
C GLY A 107 -22.58 -17.95 -6.74
N GLY A 108 -22.84 -19.04 -6.01
CA GLY A 108 -23.53 -20.19 -6.55
C GLY A 108 -24.97 -19.78 -6.78
N SER A 109 -25.33 -19.52 -8.03
CA SER A 109 -26.72 -19.55 -8.46
C SER A 109 -27.20 -20.98 -8.23
N SER A 110 -27.91 -21.19 -7.12
CA SER A 110 -28.75 -22.37 -6.94
C SER A 110 -29.90 -22.27 -7.91
N GLU A 111 -29.68 -22.75 -9.13
CA GLU A 111 -30.76 -23.07 -10.06
C GLU A 111 -30.83 -24.58 -10.15
N GLU A 112 -31.56 -25.18 -9.20
CA GLU A 112 -32.09 -26.52 -9.39
C GLU A 112 -33.38 -26.69 -8.57
N ARG A 113 -34.51 -26.52 -9.27
CA ARG A 113 -35.75 -27.30 -9.13
C ARG A 113 -36.76 -26.84 -10.20
N PRO A 114 -37.67 -27.71 -10.68
CA PRO A 114 -38.28 -28.85 -9.99
C PRO A 114 -37.75 -30.24 -10.36
#